data_AF-A0A1H9F1B0-F1
#
_entry.id   AF-A0A1H9F1B0-F1
#
_cell.length_a   1.000
_cell.length_b   1.000
_cell.length_c   1.000
_cell.angle_alpha   90.00
_cell.angle_beta   90.00
_cell.angle_gamma   90.00
#
_symmetry.space_group_name_H-M   'P 1'
#
loop_
_entity.id
_entity.type
_entity.pdbx_description
1 polymer ?
#
loop_
_entity_poly.entity_id
_entity_poly.type
_entity_poly.pdbx_seq_one_letter_code
_entity_poly.pdbx_strand_id
1 'polypeptide(L)'
;MNSTPEELVGLDDPDGLDELGELARLLPVPPVERGLPSGRHSHHQDVLMQLIDRDRDRDRDLDRDLRVRQTRRFLRPALVAGAVAVAAAVVAGLTVGIGGSGEHGGRTGTGRSGVSSAGGGDGRSAVATLGRIAAVAMRTDVKPVDDGQFVYVRTKVAGNEGVFDGPVKLGEPHERQVWFSQRQGPVIDVGLIREFGQDWPIEVGVPDGEDPTGAGNPAGYDRPTYAWLAALPTDPAALLKLLYADTHVEQGEDKDQEVFIRIGDLIGEQIMPSAIAAAFYQATARIPGVTEVPDAVDAAGRHGIGIAHEDTAEGTRREWIFDRTTLEYLGERVVFSRDTERAKAGTVYHTTAVLERAVVDKRGQEPGERRRAGRS
;
A
#
# COMPACT_ATOMS: atom_id res chain seq x y z
N MET A 1 -1.94 -76.26 -25.13
CA MET A 1 -3.29 -75.67 -25.11
C MET A 1 -3.09 -74.21 -24.71
N ASN A 2 -2.92 -73.33 -25.70
CA ASN A 2 -3.94 -72.34 -26.14
C ASN A 2 -4.51 -71.55 -24.94
N SER A 3 -4.31 -70.24 -24.80
CA SER A 3 -4.42 -69.20 -25.84
C SER A 3 -3.56 -67.96 -25.55
N THR A 4 -3.23 -67.23 -26.61
CA THR A 4 -2.59 -65.89 -26.68
C THR A 4 -3.65 -64.75 -26.62
N PRO A 5 -3.37 -63.45 -26.91
CA PRO A 5 -3.31 -62.34 -25.94
C PRO A 5 -4.32 -61.19 -26.21
N GLU A 6 -4.60 -60.31 -25.24
CA GLU A 6 -5.24 -58.99 -25.45
C GLU A 6 -4.32 -57.93 -24.82
N GLU A 7 -3.52 -57.23 -25.60
CA GLU A 7 -3.81 -55.97 -26.32
C GLU A 7 -3.68 -54.74 -25.40
N LEU A 8 -2.47 -54.19 -25.43
CA LEU A 8 -2.11 -52.82 -25.04
C LEU A 8 -2.58 -51.86 -26.14
N VAL A 9 -3.50 -50.96 -25.81
CA VAL A 9 -3.77 -49.68 -26.49
C VAL A 9 -4.11 -48.71 -25.35
N GLY A 10 -3.32 -47.69 -25.02
CA GLY A 10 -2.79 -46.66 -25.92
C GLY A 10 -3.62 -45.39 -25.72
N LEU A 11 -3.46 -44.73 -24.56
CA LEU A 11 -3.86 -43.33 -24.32
C LEU A 11 -2.77 -42.67 -23.44
N ASP A 12 -1.51 -42.81 -23.87
CA ASP A 12 -0.55 -41.73 -23.67
C ASP A 12 -0.94 -40.69 -24.73
N ASP A 13 -1.49 -39.57 -24.28
CA ASP A 13 -1.70 -38.39 -25.10
C ASP A 13 -0.44 -37.52 -24.92
N PRO A 14 0.58 -37.62 -25.81
CA PRO A 14 1.82 -36.86 -25.68
C PRO A 14 1.60 -35.36 -25.93
N ASP A 15 0.47 -34.96 -26.51
CA ASP A 15 0.19 -33.56 -26.84
C ASP A 15 -0.30 -32.76 -25.62
N GLY A 16 -0.95 -33.41 -24.64
CA GLY A 16 -1.46 -32.72 -23.43
C GLY A 16 -0.37 -32.22 -22.47
N LEU A 17 0.82 -32.84 -22.49
CA LEU A 17 1.98 -32.39 -21.70
C LEU A 17 2.79 -31.31 -22.41
N ASP A 18 2.82 -31.34 -23.75
CA ASP A 18 3.43 -30.28 -24.55
C ASP A 18 2.56 -29.02 -24.58
N GLU A 19 1.22 -29.13 -24.58
CA GLU A 19 0.32 -27.99 -24.45
C GLU A 19 0.43 -27.30 -23.09
N LEU A 20 0.59 -28.04 -21.99
CA LEU A 20 0.85 -27.44 -20.67
C LEU A 20 2.22 -26.75 -20.61
N GLY A 21 3.22 -27.29 -21.33
CA GLY A 21 4.54 -26.69 -21.48
C GLY A 21 4.57 -25.46 -22.37
N GLU A 22 3.77 -25.43 -23.44
CA GLU A 22 3.59 -24.26 -24.32
C GLU A 22 2.74 -23.18 -23.66
N LEU A 23 1.67 -23.55 -22.95
CA LEU A 23 0.87 -22.60 -22.16
C LEU A 23 1.70 -21.96 -21.03
N ALA A 24 2.60 -22.72 -20.39
CA ALA A 24 3.55 -22.18 -19.40
C ALA A 24 4.57 -21.19 -20.00
N ARG A 25 4.82 -21.24 -21.32
CA ARG A 25 5.70 -20.29 -22.05
C ARG A 25 4.94 -19.09 -22.62
N LEU A 26 3.63 -19.20 -22.78
CA LEU A 26 2.73 -18.13 -23.21
C LEU A 26 2.20 -17.29 -22.03
N LEU A 27 2.31 -17.81 -20.80
CA LEU A 27 2.13 -17.00 -19.60
C LEU A 27 3.33 -16.05 -19.49
N PRO A 28 3.11 -14.73 -19.35
CA PRO A 28 4.18 -13.85 -18.96
C PRO A 28 4.78 -14.40 -17.66
N VAL A 29 6.10 -14.60 -17.64
CA VAL A 29 6.82 -14.81 -16.39
C VAL A 29 6.41 -13.65 -15.50
N PRO A 30 5.73 -13.88 -14.36
CA PRO A 30 5.33 -12.78 -13.51
C PRO A 30 6.62 -12.05 -13.14
N PRO A 31 6.70 -10.72 -13.30
CA PRO A 31 7.87 -9.99 -12.87
C PRO A 31 8.11 -10.36 -11.40
N VAL A 32 9.36 -10.68 -11.07
CA VAL A 32 9.79 -10.94 -9.70
C VAL A 32 9.72 -9.60 -8.97
N GLU A 33 8.53 -9.19 -8.55
CA GLU A 33 8.25 -7.95 -7.84
C GLU A 33 8.49 -8.11 -6.32
N ARG A 34 9.63 -8.69 -5.94
CA ARG A 34 10.01 -8.84 -4.53
C ARG A 34 11.20 -7.94 -4.23
N GLY A 35 10.90 -6.72 -3.80
CA GLY A 35 11.95 -5.77 -3.44
C GLY A 35 11.50 -4.42 -2.89
N LEU A 36 10.21 -4.11 -2.89
CA LEU A 36 9.71 -2.81 -2.45
C LEU A 36 9.42 -2.80 -0.93
N PRO A 37 9.60 -1.65 -0.25
CA PRO A 37 9.13 -1.40 1.12
C PRO A 37 7.70 -1.92 1.33
N SER A 38 7.35 -2.46 2.51
CA SER A 38 6.05 -3.14 2.72
C SER A 38 4.83 -2.25 2.46
N GLY A 39 4.92 -0.94 2.76
CA GLY A 39 3.88 0.05 2.42
C GLY A 39 3.71 0.23 0.90
N ARG A 40 4.80 0.17 0.14
CA ARG A 40 4.82 0.19 -1.33
C ARG A 40 4.40 -1.15 -1.94
N HIS A 41 4.73 -2.27 -1.30
CA HIS A 41 4.31 -3.60 -1.76
C HIS A 41 2.79 -3.75 -1.70
N SER A 42 2.13 -3.27 -0.64
CA SER A 42 0.65 -3.28 -0.61
C SER A 42 0.05 -2.36 -1.66
N HIS A 43 0.54 -1.13 -1.81
CA HIS A 43 0.00 -0.20 -2.82
C HIS A 43 0.26 -0.67 -4.26
N HIS A 44 1.47 -1.16 -4.59
CA HIS A 44 1.74 -1.72 -5.93
C HIS A 44 1.05 -3.05 -6.18
N GLN A 45 0.86 -3.89 -5.16
CA GLN A 45 0.03 -5.09 -5.30
C GLN A 45 -1.43 -4.69 -5.59
N ASP A 46 -1.97 -3.68 -4.91
CA ASP A 46 -3.33 -3.19 -5.16
C ASP A 46 -3.44 -2.57 -6.57
N VAL A 47 -2.46 -1.78 -7.01
CA VAL A 47 -2.41 -1.19 -8.37
C VAL A 47 -2.25 -2.24 -9.47
N LEU A 48 -1.33 -3.21 -9.32
CA LEU A 48 -1.16 -4.30 -10.30
C LEU A 48 -2.41 -5.16 -10.41
N MET A 49 -3.06 -5.45 -9.29
CA MET A 49 -4.28 -6.27 -9.29
C MET A 49 -5.46 -5.51 -9.91
N GLN A 50 -5.59 -4.20 -9.67
CA GLN A 50 -6.58 -3.36 -10.36
C GLN A 50 -6.36 -3.33 -11.89
N LEU A 51 -5.11 -3.31 -12.34
CA LEU A 51 -4.78 -3.39 -13.77
C LEU A 51 -5.19 -4.75 -14.37
N ILE A 52 -4.91 -5.85 -13.67
CA ILE A 52 -5.30 -7.21 -14.10
C ILE A 52 -6.82 -7.35 -14.21
N ASP A 53 -7.58 -6.81 -13.26
CA ASP A 53 -9.04 -6.93 -13.28
C ASP A 53 -9.69 -6.00 -14.33
N ARG A 54 -9.12 -4.80 -14.57
CA ARG A 54 -9.54 -3.95 -15.70
C ARG A 54 -9.30 -4.63 -17.04
N ASP A 55 -8.18 -5.32 -17.22
CA ASP A 55 -7.92 -6.07 -18.45
C ASP A 55 -8.88 -7.25 -18.60
N ARG A 56 -9.19 -7.97 -17.51
CA ARG A 56 -10.19 -9.04 -17.53
C ARG A 56 -11.60 -8.55 -17.82
N ASP A 57 -12.01 -7.40 -17.28
CA ASP A 57 -13.33 -6.83 -17.53
C ASP A 57 -13.43 -6.24 -18.93
N ARG A 58 -12.36 -5.62 -19.44
CA ARG A 58 -12.25 -5.20 -20.84
C ARG A 58 -12.33 -6.40 -21.79
N ASP A 59 -11.66 -7.50 -21.48
CA ASP A 59 -11.75 -8.74 -22.27
C ASP A 59 -13.16 -9.34 -22.22
N ARG A 60 -13.81 -9.34 -21.04
CA ARG A 60 -15.22 -9.79 -20.90
C ARG A 60 -16.19 -8.90 -21.66
N ASP A 61 -15.99 -7.59 -21.67
CA ASP A 61 -16.83 -6.64 -22.40
C ASP A 61 -16.62 -6.77 -23.92
N LEU A 62 -15.39 -6.99 -24.38
CA LEU A 62 -15.09 -7.34 -25.77
C LEU A 62 -15.74 -8.67 -26.17
N ASP A 63 -15.68 -9.69 -25.32
CA ASP A 63 -16.29 -10.99 -25.55
C ASP A 63 -17.83 -10.91 -25.58
N ARG A 64 -18.41 -10.05 -24.72
CA ARG A 64 -19.83 -9.74 -24.68
C ARG A 64 -20.28 -8.99 -25.93
N ASP A 65 -19.52 -8.00 -26.38
CA ASP A 65 -19.79 -7.24 -27.60
C ASP A 65 -19.66 -8.11 -28.85
N LEU A 66 -18.68 -9.03 -28.90
CA LEU A 66 -18.56 -10.03 -29.96
C LEU A 66 -19.77 -10.99 -29.97
N ARG A 67 -20.21 -11.49 -28.81
CA ARG A 67 -21.40 -12.36 -28.69
C ARG A 67 -22.71 -11.64 -29.05
N VAL A 68 -22.87 -10.37 -28.66
CA VAL A 68 -24.03 -9.53 -29.02
C VAL A 68 -24.03 -9.19 -30.51
N ARG A 69 -22.86 -9.02 -31.13
CA ARG A 69 -22.72 -8.75 -32.57
C ARG A 69 -22.89 -10.00 -33.43
N GLN A 70 -22.53 -11.18 -32.90
CA GLN A 70 -22.71 -12.47 -33.58
C GLN A 70 -24.18 -12.94 -33.52
N THR A 71 -24.88 -12.72 -32.41
CA THR A 71 -26.32 -13.01 -32.27
C THR A 71 -27.22 -12.05 -33.08
N ARG A 72 -26.73 -10.84 -33.43
CA ARG A 72 -27.45 -9.89 -34.29
C ARG A 72 -27.31 -10.13 -35.80
N ARG A 73 -26.53 -11.13 -36.24
CA ARG A 73 -26.31 -11.41 -37.67
C ARG A 73 -27.24 -12.47 -38.28
N PHE A 74 -28.05 -13.14 -37.48
CA PHE A 74 -29.13 -14.00 -37.97
C PHE A 74 -30.38 -13.72 -37.15
N LEU A 75 -31.32 -13.00 -37.78
CA LEU A 75 -32.79 -13.17 -37.70
C LEU A 75 -33.47 -11.86 -38.15
N ARG A 76 -34.02 -11.90 -39.37
CA ARG A 76 -35.10 -11.02 -39.85
C ARG A 76 -36.29 -11.92 -40.23
N PRO A 77 -37.53 -11.39 -40.23
CA PRO A 77 -38.56 -11.80 -39.28
C PRO A 77 -39.71 -12.60 -39.93
N ALA A 78 -40.52 -13.28 -39.12
CA ALA A 78 -41.86 -13.70 -39.51
C ALA A 78 -42.84 -13.51 -38.34
N LEU A 79 -43.90 -12.75 -38.62
CA LEU A 79 -45.06 -12.47 -37.78
C LEU A 79 -45.90 -13.73 -37.57
N VAL A 80 -46.40 -13.99 -36.34
CA VAL A 80 -47.78 -14.48 -36.09
C VAL A 80 -48.26 -14.00 -34.71
N ALA A 81 -49.46 -13.45 -34.67
CA ALA A 81 -50.21 -12.99 -33.50
C ALA A 81 -50.95 -14.15 -32.79
N GLY A 82 -51.21 -14.00 -31.48
CA GLY A 82 -52.12 -14.88 -30.73
C GLY A 82 -52.30 -14.43 -29.28
N ALA A 83 -53.53 -14.06 -28.93
CA ALA A 83 -53.96 -13.47 -27.66
C ALA A 83 -54.38 -14.50 -26.59
N VAL A 84 -54.89 -13.98 -25.45
CA VAL A 84 -55.65 -14.57 -24.30
C VAL A 84 -54.80 -14.53 -23.00
N ALA A 85 -54.95 -13.61 -22.03
CA ALA A 85 -56.06 -13.02 -21.25
C ALA A 85 -56.37 -13.73 -19.90
N VAL A 86 -56.66 -12.88 -18.90
CA VAL A 86 -57.39 -13.11 -17.62
C VAL A 86 -56.54 -13.57 -16.43
N ALA A 87 -56.66 -13.12 -15.17
CA ALA A 87 -57.15 -11.92 -14.45
C ALA A 87 -57.02 -12.26 -12.94
N ALA A 88 -56.80 -11.28 -12.07
CA ALA A 88 -57.51 -11.13 -10.78
C ALA A 88 -57.06 -9.87 -10.05
N ALA A 89 -58.03 -8.99 -9.80
CA ALA A 89 -57.97 -7.83 -8.92
C ALA A 89 -58.82 -8.11 -7.66
N VAL A 90 -58.66 -7.26 -6.62
CA VAL A 90 -59.60 -6.80 -5.55
C VAL A 90 -58.71 -6.39 -4.35
N VAL A 91 -58.54 -5.14 -3.89
CA VAL A 91 -59.40 -3.99 -3.49
C VAL A 91 -59.83 -3.99 -2.00
N ALA A 92 -59.59 -2.83 -1.36
CA ALA A 92 -60.15 -2.24 -0.11
C ALA A 92 -59.62 -2.78 1.25
N GLY A 93 -59.42 -2.00 2.32
CA GLY A 93 -59.71 -0.60 2.65
C GLY A 93 -60.33 -0.47 4.07
N LEU A 94 -59.96 0.59 4.82
CA LEU A 94 -60.52 1.12 6.11
C LEU A 94 -60.20 0.35 7.43
N THR A 95 -60.06 0.90 8.66
CA THR A 95 -60.04 2.25 9.28
C THR A 95 -59.64 2.17 10.78
N VAL A 96 -58.99 3.22 11.30
CA VAL A 96 -59.11 3.90 12.63
C VAL A 96 -59.04 3.11 13.97
N GLY A 97 -58.15 3.58 14.86
CA GLY A 97 -58.25 3.46 16.32
C GLY A 97 -57.51 4.61 17.03
N ILE A 98 -58.20 5.30 17.95
CA ILE A 98 -57.83 6.55 18.65
C ILE A 98 -57.28 6.27 20.06
N GLY A 99 -56.37 7.13 20.55
CA GLY A 99 -56.15 7.43 21.98
C GLY A 99 -54.67 7.40 22.39
N GLY A 100 -54.07 8.38 23.06
CA GLY A 100 -54.60 9.57 23.71
C GLY A 100 -53.48 10.56 24.07
N SER A 101 -53.94 11.71 24.54
CA SER A 101 -53.26 12.96 24.90
C SER A 101 -52.20 12.89 26.00
N GLY A 102 -51.20 13.77 25.88
CA GLY A 102 -50.34 14.20 26.98
C GLY A 102 -49.49 15.42 26.60
N GLU A 103 -50.08 16.61 26.58
CA GLU A 103 -49.33 17.88 26.65
C GLU A 103 -48.63 17.99 28.01
N HIS A 104 -47.36 18.41 28.03
CA HIS A 104 -46.79 19.31 29.05
C HIS A 104 -45.72 20.17 28.39
N GLY A 105 -45.93 21.48 28.42
CA GLY A 105 -45.19 22.46 27.64
C GLY A 105 -43.82 22.87 28.19
N GLY A 106 -43.05 23.45 27.27
CA GLY A 106 -42.33 24.70 27.47
C GLY A 106 -41.08 24.69 28.35
N ARG A 107 -39.91 24.78 27.72
CA ARG A 107 -39.08 25.99 27.82
C ARG A 107 -37.91 25.95 26.82
N THR A 108 -37.82 27.03 26.07
CA THR A 108 -36.73 27.42 25.19
C THR A 108 -35.45 27.64 25.98
N GLY A 109 -34.41 26.89 25.64
CA GLY A 109 -33.04 27.11 26.08
C GLY A 109 -32.14 27.01 24.85
N THR A 110 -31.79 28.16 24.29
CA THR A 110 -30.81 28.29 23.20
C THR A 110 -29.42 27.91 23.71
N GLY A 111 -29.12 26.61 23.78
CA GLY A 111 -27.77 26.09 23.83
C GLY A 111 -27.30 25.91 22.40
N ARG A 112 -26.41 26.79 21.94
CA ARG A 112 -25.63 26.57 20.71
C ARG A 112 -24.87 25.25 20.90
N SER A 113 -25.41 24.17 20.36
CA SER A 113 -24.62 23.00 20.00
C SER A 113 -23.64 23.47 18.94
N GLY A 114 -22.45 23.87 19.37
CA GLY A 114 -21.33 24.08 18.49
C GLY A 114 -21.02 22.74 17.85
N VAL A 115 -21.50 22.53 16.63
CA VAL A 115 -20.85 21.64 15.67
C VAL A 115 -19.50 22.29 15.40
N SER A 116 -18.55 22.05 16.29
CA SER A 116 -17.15 22.33 16.04
C SER A 116 -16.77 21.50 14.83
N SER A 117 -16.24 22.13 13.79
CA SER A 117 -15.66 21.42 12.65
C SER A 117 -14.50 20.55 13.16
N ALA A 118 -14.78 19.27 13.40
CA ALA A 118 -13.79 18.33 13.90
C ALA A 118 -12.53 18.33 13.01
N GLY A 119 -12.68 18.45 11.68
CA GLY A 119 -11.54 18.52 10.76
C GLY A 119 -10.68 19.80 10.86
N GLY A 120 -11.23 20.92 11.35
CA GLY A 120 -10.48 22.19 11.42
C GLY A 120 -9.59 22.34 12.66
N GLY A 121 -9.89 21.59 13.73
CA GLY A 121 -9.05 21.52 14.94
C GLY A 121 -7.84 20.64 14.71
N ASP A 122 -8.09 19.43 14.19
CA ASP A 122 -7.07 18.40 14.03
C ASP A 122 -6.02 18.78 12.99
N GLY A 123 -6.43 19.42 11.88
CA GLY A 123 -5.48 19.93 10.88
C GLY A 123 -4.56 21.04 11.40
N ARG A 124 -5.08 21.95 12.24
CA ARG A 124 -4.23 22.99 12.88
C ARG A 124 -3.25 22.38 13.87
N SER A 125 -3.66 21.33 14.59
CA SER A 125 -2.77 20.60 15.48
C SER A 125 -1.66 19.90 14.70
N ALA A 126 -1.99 19.22 13.61
CA ALA A 126 -1.02 18.53 12.76
C ALA A 126 0.07 19.47 12.24
N VAL A 127 -0.31 20.65 11.72
CA VAL A 127 0.64 21.66 11.25
C VAL A 127 1.60 22.09 12.36
N ALA A 128 1.07 22.35 13.56
CA ALA A 128 1.90 22.74 14.70
C ALA A 128 2.83 21.60 15.15
N THR A 129 2.34 20.36 15.17
CA THR A 129 3.12 19.17 15.54
C THR A 129 4.21 18.87 14.52
N LEU A 130 3.91 18.87 13.23
CA LEU A 130 4.90 18.74 12.15
C LEU A 130 5.96 19.85 12.20
N GLY A 131 5.59 21.07 12.56
CA GLY A 131 6.54 22.16 12.79
C GLY A 131 7.53 21.87 13.92
N ARG A 132 7.07 21.26 15.03
CA ARG A 132 7.94 20.82 16.12
C ARG A 132 8.84 19.65 15.72
N ILE A 133 8.28 18.65 15.05
CA ILE A 133 9.03 17.49 14.54
C ILE A 133 10.14 17.98 13.59
N ALA A 134 9.83 18.90 12.67
CA ALA A 134 10.82 19.49 11.77
C ALA A 134 11.94 20.23 12.52
N ALA A 135 11.60 20.97 13.58
CA ALA A 135 12.57 21.68 14.39
C ALA A 135 13.52 20.73 15.16
N VAL A 136 13.02 19.58 15.61
CA VAL A 136 13.85 18.52 16.21
C VAL A 136 14.72 17.88 15.13
N ALA A 137 14.13 17.46 14.01
CA ALA A 137 14.83 16.81 12.90
C ALA A 137 16.02 17.64 12.39
N MET A 138 15.85 18.97 12.27
CA MET A 138 16.92 19.89 11.84
C MET A 138 18.12 19.92 12.80
N ARG A 139 17.90 19.63 14.09
CA ARG A 139 18.93 19.69 15.14
C ARG A 139 19.55 18.32 15.44
N THR A 140 18.95 17.25 14.95
CA THR A 140 19.49 15.90 15.09
C THR A 140 20.76 15.77 14.27
N ASP A 141 21.86 15.40 14.92
CA ASP A 141 23.11 15.08 14.24
C ASP A 141 22.99 13.70 13.58
N VAL A 142 23.19 13.65 12.27
CA VAL A 142 23.13 12.43 11.47
C VAL A 142 24.45 12.30 10.74
N LYS A 143 25.15 11.18 10.99
CA LYS A 143 26.37 10.88 10.25
C LYS A 143 26.02 10.61 8.79
N PRO A 144 26.67 11.28 7.83
CA PRO A 144 26.52 10.95 6.43
C PRO A 144 26.81 9.48 6.16
N VAL A 145 26.11 8.92 5.17
CA VAL A 145 26.31 7.54 4.75
C VAL A 145 27.15 7.53 3.47
N ASP A 146 28.24 6.76 3.48
CA ASP A 146 29.16 6.68 2.36
C ASP A 146 28.66 5.74 1.25
N ASP A 147 29.15 5.95 0.02
CA ASP A 147 28.77 5.22 -1.19
C ASP A 147 28.91 3.69 -1.07
N GLY A 148 29.96 3.23 -0.38
CA GLY A 148 30.24 1.80 -0.19
C GLY A 148 29.47 1.13 0.95
N GLN A 149 28.59 1.87 1.64
CA GLN A 149 27.89 1.39 2.83
C GLN A 149 26.44 1.01 2.53
N PHE A 150 25.78 0.49 3.57
CA PHE A 150 24.38 0.11 3.56
C PHE A 150 23.64 0.83 4.68
N VAL A 151 22.44 1.30 4.38
CA VAL A 151 21.46 1.68 5.40
C VAL A 151 20.77 0.41 5.88
N TYR A 152 20.91 0.10 7.17
CA TYR A 152 20.22 -0.97 7.85
C TYR A 152 18.99 -0.43 8.59
N VAL A 153 17.86 -1.10 8.44
CA VAL A 153 16.65 -0.84 9.23
C VAL A 153 16.09 -2.15 9.74
N ARG A 154 15.80 -2.21 11.04
CA ARG A 154 15.06 -3.30 11.68
C ARG A 154 13.71 -2.80 12.14
N THR A 155 12.67 -3.47 11.70
CA THR A 155 11.29 -3.16 12.06
C THR A 155 10.60 -4.39 12.64
N LYS A 156 9.61 -4.13 13.50
CA LYS A 156 8.55 -5.10 13.79
C LYS A 156 7.38 -4.75 12.87
N VAL A 157 6.82 -5.74 12.18
CA VAL A 157 5.78 -5.53 11.17
C VAL A 157 4.66 -6.56 11.32
N ALA A 158 3.43 -6.15 11.06
CA ALA A 158 2.29 -7.02 10.83
C ALA A 158 1.46 -6.48 9.66
N GLY A 159 1.07 -7.35 8.74
CA GLY A 159 0.28 -7.01 7.56
C GLY A 159 -0.96 -7.90 7.44
N ASN A 160 -1.83 -7.58 6.49
CA ASN A 160 -2.99 -8.39 6.17
C ASN A 160 -2.58 -9.74 5.56
N GLU A 161 -2.97 -10.83 6.20
CA GLU A 161 -2.87 -12.22 5.72
C GLU A 161 -4.22 -12.76 5.21
N GLY A 162 -5.24 -11.88 5.15
CA GLY A 162 -6.52 -12.20 4.53
C GLY A 162 -6.39 -12.42 3.02
N VAL A 163 -7.40 -13.05 2.42
CA VAL A 163 -7.48 -13.13 0.96
C VAL A 163 -7.74 -11.74 0.36
N PHE A 164 -7.28 -11.52 -0.87
CA PHE A 164 -7.52 -10.28 -1.61
C PHE A 164 -9.03 -9.97 -1.68
N ASP A 165 -9.41 -8.71 -1.49
CA ASP A 165 -10.78 -8.20 -1.30
C ASP A 165 -11.64 -8.86 -0.21
N GLY A 166 -11.06 -9.82 0.53
CA GLY A 166 -11.72 -10.49 1.63
C GLY A 166 -11.63 -9.71 2.94
N PRO A 167 -12.23 -10.28 4.00
CA PRO A 167 -12.09 -9.77 5.35
C PRO A 167 -10.62 -9.69 5.76
N VAL A 168 -10.26 -8.57 6.39
CA VAL A 168 -8.90 -8.36 6.87
C VAL A 168 -8.59 -9.30 8.01
N LYS A 169 -7.44 -9.96 7.92
CA LYS A 169 -6.87 -10.79 8.98
C LYS A 169 -5.44 -10.33 9.21
N LEU A 170 -5.22 -9.51 10.24
CA LEU A 170 -3.89 -9.08 10.59
C LEU A 170 -3.05 -10.28 11.04
N GLY A 171 -1.89 -10.45 10.42
CA GLY A 171 -0.93 -11.49 10.77
C GLY A 171 -0.26 -11.25 12.12
N GLU A 172 0.48 -12.25 12.57
CA GLU A 172 1.28 -12.13 13.78
C GLU A 172 2.47 -11.18 13.55
N PRO A 173 2.71 -10.22 14.46
CA PRO A 173 3.86 -9.34 14.34
C PRO A 173 5.18 -10.10 14.35
N HIS A 174 6.06 -9.82 13.39
CA HIS A 174 7.37 -10.44 13.25
C HIS A 174 8.44 -9.39 12.94
N GLU A 175 9.71 -9.78 13.04
CA GLU A 175 10.82 -8.89 12.69
C GLU A 175 11.13 -8.95 11.19
N ARG A 176 11.36 -7.78 10.63
CA ARG A 176 11.90 -7.57 9.28
C ARG A 176 13.17 -6.73 9.38
N GLN A 177 14.21 -7.17 8.71
CA GLN A 177 15.46 -6.43 8.57
C GLN A 177 15.68 -6.11 7.09
N VAL A 178 16.19 -4.92 6.79
CA VAL A 178 16.51 -4.51 5.42
C VAL A 178 17.87 -3.81 5.37
N TRP A 179 18.59 -4.02 4.29
CA TRP A 179 19.86 -3.35 3.97
C TRP A 179 19.76 -2.72 2.58
N PHE A 180 19.82 -1.40 2.48
CA PHE A 180 19.82 -0.68 1.20
C PHE A 180 21.21 -0.19 0.83
N SER A 181 21.69 -0.60 -0.35
CA SER A 181 22.95 -0.16 -0.94
C SER A 181 22.96 1.34 -1.18
N GLN A 182 24.02 2.02 -0.72
CA GLN A 182 24.18 3.48 -0.86
C GLN A 182 25.03 3.88 -2.08
N ARG A 183 25.35 2.92 -2.95
CA ARG A 183 26.07 3.20 -4.20
C ARG A 183 25.30 4.22 -5.04
N GLN A 184 25.99 5.28 -5.45
CA GLN A 184 25.41 6.41 -6.17
C GLN A 184 25.09 6.04 -7.63
N GLY A 185 25.97 5.25 -8.26
CA GLY A 185 25.75 4.75 -9.61
C GLY A 185 24.57 3.78 -9.71
N PRO A 186 24.08 3.49 -10.92
CA PRO A 186 23.07 2.46 -11.13
C PRO A 186 23.52 1.09 -10.61
N VAL A 187 22.62 0.37 -9.94
CA VAL A 187 22.93 -0.97 -9.37
C VAL A 187 21.82 -1.97 -9.65
N ILE A 188 22.20 -3.23 -9.86
CA ILE A 188 21.27 -4.36 -9.91
C ILE A 188 20.99 -4.86 -8.50
N ASP A 189 22.04 -5.08 -7.71
CA ASP A 189 21.95 -5.40 -6.29
C ASP A 189 21.63 -4.13 -5.49
N VAL A 190 20.33 -3.95 -5.22
CA VAL A 190 19.78 -2.81 -4.48
C VAL A 190 19.89 -3.06 -2.97
N GLY A 191 19.76 -4.31 -2.53
CA GLY A 191 19.73 -4.60 -1.11
C GLY A 191 19.37 -6.03 -0.75
N LEU A 192 18.99 -6.20 0.51
CA LEU A 192 18.58 -7.47 1.09
C LEU A 192 17.45 -7.23 2.08
N ILE A 193 16.44 -8.10 2.08
CA ILE A 193 15.46 -8.23 3.14
C ILE A 193 15.74 -9.54 3.87
N ARG A 194 15.72 -9.52 5.20
CA ARG A 194 15.69 -10.72 6.04
C ARG A 194 14.40 -10.74 6.83
N GLU A 195 13.62 -11.79 6.65
CA GLU A 195 12.30 -11.95 7.27
C GLU A 195 11.96 -13.44 7.38
N PHE A 196 11.29 -13.85 8.46
CA PHE A 196 10.99 -15.26 8.74
C PHE A 196 12.21 -16.20 8.70
N GLY A 197 13.39 -15.68 9.04
CA GLY A 197 14.66 -16.42 8.98
C GLY A 197 15.18 -16.70 7.57
N GLN A 198 14.61 -16.05 6.55
CA GLN A 198 14.99 -16.17 5.15
C GLN A 198 15.54 -14.86 4.61
N ASP A 199 16.52 -14.97 3.71
CA ASP A 199 17.17 -13.86 3.03
C ASP A 199 16.59 -13.73 1.61
N TRP A 200 16.09 -12.54 1.31
CA TRP A 200 15.46 -12.16 0.05
C TRP A 200 16.25 -11.02 -0.58
N PRO A 201 17.07 -11.29 -1.62
CA PRO A 201 17.80 -10.23 -2.30
C PRO A 201 16.81 -9.25 -2.96
N ILE A 202 17.12 -7.95 -2.87
CA ILE A 202 16.43 -6.91 -3.61
C ILE A 202 17.26 -6.65 -4.87
N GLU A 203 16.85 -7.22 -5.98
CA GLU A 203 17.57 -7.15 -7.24
C GLU A 203 16.68 -6.63 -8.36
N VAL A 204 17.27 -5.88 -9.29
CA VAL A 204 16.58 -5.54 -10.54
C VAL A 204 16.46 -6.81 -11.37
N GLY A 205 15.23 -7.18 -11.76
CA GLY A 205 14.99 -8.28 -12.68
C GLY A 205 15.62 -7.98 -14.04
N VAL A 206 16.63 -8.77 -14.41
CA VAL A 206 17.22 -8.77 -15.76
C VAL A 206 16.81 -10.08 -16.43
N PRO A 207 16.12 -10.06 -17.59
CA PRO A 207 15.75 -11.28 -18.29
C PRO A 207 16.96 -12.16 -18.59
N ASP A 208 16.77 -13.48 -18.52
CA ASP A 208 17.83 -14.45 -18.77
C ASP A 208 18.45 -14.27 -20.17
N GLY A 209 19.78 -14.13 -20.21
CA GLY A 209 20.53 -13.96 -21.46
C GLY A 209 20.68 -12.52 -21.93
N GLU A 210 20.10 -11.53 -21.23
CA GLU A 210 20.36 -10.12 -21.49
C GLU A 210 21.60 -9.61 -20.76
N ASP A 211 22.26 -8.61 -21.34
CA ASP A 211 23.42 -7.98 -20.73
C ASP A 211 22.97 -7.10 -19.55
N PRO A 212 23.38 -7.40 -18.29
CA PRO A 212 23.06 -6.56 -17.14
C PRO A 212 23.66 -5.15 -17.22
N THR A 213 24.59 -4.92 -18.15
CA THR A 213 25.32 -3.65 -18.34
C THR A 213 24.39 -2.55 -18.88
N GLY A 214 23.56 -1.99 -18.00
CA GLY A 214 22.59 -0.95 -18.32
C GLY A 214 21.26 -1.11 -17.58
N ALA A 215 20.99 -2.30 -17.03
CA ALA A 215 19.79 -2.60 -16.27
C ALA A 215 19.83 -2.13 -14.81
N GLY A 216 20.93 -1.49 -14.38
CA GLY A 216 21.03 -0.98 -13.01
C GLY A 216 19.98 0.09 -12.73
N ASN A 217 19.33 0.01 -11.57
CA ASN A 217 18.39 1.04 -11.12
C ASN A 217 19.19 2.26 -10.61
N PRO A 218 19.01 3.47 -11.19
CA PRO A 218 19.68 4.69 -10.73
C PRO A 218 19.25 5.08 -9.31
N ALA A 219 19.97 6.02 -8.69
CA ALA A 219 19.51 6.58 -7.41
C ALA A 219 18.25 7.42 -7.66
N GLY A 220 17.24 7.25 -6.80
CA GLY A 220 15.94 7.88 -7.01
C GLY A 220 14.94 7.52 -5.92
N TYR A 221 13.68 7.84 -6.12
CA TYR A 221 12.63 7.51 -5.15
C TYR A 221 12.50 6.00 -4.90
N ASP A 222 12.63 5.19 -5.95
CA ASP A 222 12.55 3.72 -5.88
C ASP A 222 13.84 3.08 -5.39
N ARG A 223 14.94 3.84 -5.38
CA ARG A 223 16.23 3.44 -4.82
C ARG A 223 16.89 4.62 -4.11
N PRO A 224 16.37 5.01 -2.94
CA PRO A 224 16.87 6.17 -2.23
C PRO A 224 18.28 5.90 -1.73
N THR A 225 19.15 6.90 -1.90
CA THR A 225 20.47 6.94 -1.28
C THR A 225 20.60 8.21 -0.46
N TYR A 226 21.48 8.22 0.54
CA TYR A 226 21.77 9.41 1.34
C TYR A 226 22.22 10.58 0.45
N ALA A 227 23.06 10.31 -0.56
CA ALA A 227 23.52 11.32 -1.51
C ALA A 227 22.38 11.88 -2.36
N TRP A 228 21.46 11.02 -2.85
CA TRP A 228 20.28 11.47 -3.59
C TRP A 228 19.34 12.29 -2.71
N LEU A 229 19.05 11.84 -1.49
CA LEU A 229 18.25 12.58 -0.51
C LEU A 229 18.87 13.95 -0.23
N ALA A 230 20.18 14.02 -0.04
CA ALA A 230 20.90 15.27 0.21
C ALA A 230 20.90 16.25 -0.97
N ALA A 231 20.65 15.77 -2.19
CA ALA A 231 20.53 16.60 -3.39
C ALA A 231 19.11 17.17 -3.60
N LEU A 232 18.12 16.71 -2.84
CA LEU A 232 16.75 17.22 -2.92
C LEU A 232 16.67 18.68 -2.42
N PRO A 233 15.67 19.46 -2.88
CA PRO A 233 15.43 20.79 -2.35
C PRO A 233 15.13 20.75 -0.84
N THR A 234 15.75 21.65 -0.07
CA THR A 234 15.46 21.84 1.35
C THR A 234 14.37 22.88 1.62
N ASP A 235 13.96 23.64 0.60
CA ASP A 235 12.77 24.50 0.69
C ASP A 235 11.51 23.62 0.67
N PRO A 236 10.63 23.68 1.68
CA PRO A 236 9.48 22.78 1.78
C PRO A 236 8.49 22.91 0.62
N ALA A 237 8.33 24.11 0.05
CA ALA A 237 7.38 24.32 -1.05
C ALA A 237 7.95 23.78 -2.36
N ALA A 238 9.24 23.99 -2.62
CA ALA A 238 9.93 23.42 -3.78
C ALA A 238 10.00 21.89 -3.69
N LEU A 239 10.31 21.35 -2.52
CA LEU A 239 10.31 19.90 -2.28
C LEU A 239 8.93 19.31 -2.51
N LEU A 240 7.88 19.90 -1.93
CA LEU A 240 6.52 19.43 -2.13
C LEU A 240 6.13 19.45 -3.62
N LYS A 241 6.43 20.54 -4.32
CA LYS A 241 6.18 20.65 -5.76
C LYS A 241 6.89 19.56 -6.56
N LEU A 242 8.14 19.25 -6.23
CA LEU A 242 8.89 18.15 -6.85
C LEU A 242 8.17 16.81 -6.63
N LEU A 243 7.78 16.51 -5.39
CA LEU A 243 7.09 15.26 -5.05
C LEU A 243 5.75 15.14 -5.79
N TYR A 244 4.95 16.19 -5.87
CA TYR A 244 3.72 16.17 -6.67
C TYR A 244 3.99 15.98 -8.16
N ALA A 245 5.08 16.52 -8.70
CA ALA A 245 5.42 16.36 -10.12
C ALA A 245 5.82 14.90 -10.42
N ASP A 246 6.58 14.27 -9.53
CA ASP A 246 7.06 12.89 -9.68
C ASP A 246 6.02 11.84 -9.30
N THR A 247 4.95 12.24 -8.61
CA THR A 247 3.87 11.34 -8.20
C THR A 247 2.86 11.14 -9.33
N HIS A 248 2.74 9.89 -9.74
CA HIS A 248 1.76 9.43 -10.72
C HIS A 248 0.66 8.68 -9.96
N VAL A 249 -0.59 8.93 -10.36
CA VAL A 249 -1.77 8.28 -9.78
C VAL A 249 -2.70 7.87 -10.91
N GLU A 250 -3.40 6.77 -10.70
CA GLU A 250 -4.45 6.27 -11.59
C GLU A 250 -5.74 7.10 -11.46
N GLN A 251 -6.68 6.89 -12.39
CA GLN A 251 -7.97 7.57 -12.29
C GLN A 251 -8.73 7.14 -11.03
N GLY A 252 -9.09 8.12 -10.21
CA GLY A 252 -9.86 7.92 -8.97
C GLY A 252 -9.01 7.89 -7.70
N GLU A 253 -7.69 7.83 -7.83
CA GLU A 253 -6.77 7.89 -6.70
C GLU A 253 -6.55 9.33 -6.22
N ASP A 254 -6.36 9.47 -4.91
CA ASP A 254 -6.05 10.75 -4.28
C ASP A 254 -4.54 11.04 -4.34
N LYS A 255 -4.17 12.05 -5.12
CA LYS A 255 -2.77 12.46 -5.28
C LYS A 255 -2.17 13.03 -3.99
N ASP A 256 -2.97 13.64 -3.12
CA ASP A 256 -2.49 14.16 -1.83
C ASP A 256 -2.12 12.99 -0.91
N GLN A 257 -2.95 11.94 -0.90
CA GLN A 257 -2.69 10.69 -0.20
C GLN A 257 -1.42 9.99 -0.72
N GLU A 258 -1.24 9.90 -2.04
CA GLU A 258 -0.05 9.24 -2.59
C GLU A 258 1.24 10.03 -2.28
N VAL A 259 1.21 11.36 -2.39
CA VAL A 259 2.34 12.19 -1.96
C VAL A 259 2.62 12.02 -0.47
N PHE A 260 1.59 11.91 0.37
CA PHE A 260 1.73 11.57 1.78
C PHE A 260 2.45 10.22 1.92
N ILE A 261 1.91 9.13 1.38
CA ILE A 261 2.51 7.78 1.40
C ILE A 261 3.99 7.84 1.01
N ARG A 262 4.31 8.52 -0.09
CA ARG A 262 5.67 8.56 -0.62
C ARG A 262 6.68 9.19 0.34
N ILE A 263 6.29 10.27 1.01
CA ILE A 263 7.12 10.89 2.04
C ILE A 263 7.32 9.92 3.22
N GLY A 264 6.26 9.21 3.61
CA GLY A 264 6.27 8.23 4.69
C GLY A 264 7.26 7.09 4.45
N ASP A 265 7.28 6.54 3.24
CA ASP A 265 8.20 5.46 2.88
C ASP A 265 9.67 5.87 3.01
N LEU A 266 10.00 7.11 2.59
CA LEU A 266 11.34 7.65 2.72
C LEU A 266 11.71 7.86 4.19
N ILE A 267 10.81 8.39 5.01
CA ILE A 267 11.04 8.59 6.46
C ILE A 267 11.20 7.25 7.18
N GLY A 268 10.39 6.25 6.80
CA GLY A 268 10.30 4.95 7.46
C GLY A 268 11.56 4.12 7.29
N GLU A 269 12.14 4.08 6.10
CA GLU A 269 13.19 3.11 5.78
C GLU A 269 14.57 3.72 5.45
N GLN A 270 14.77 5.03 5.62
CA GLN A 270 16.05 5.69 5.31
C GLN A 270 16.69 6.38 6.50
N ILE A 271 18.01 6.60 6.40
CA ILE A 271 18.72 7.59 7.21
C ILE A 271 18.68 8.91 6.45
N MET A 272 18.01 9.91 7.03
CA MET A 272 17.79 11.18 6.36
C MET A 272 18.83 12.24 6.75
N PRO A 273 19.35 13.02 5.78
CA PRO A 273 20.00 14.29 6.10
C PRO A 273 19.04 15.19 6.90
N SER A 274 19.52 15.80 7.98
CA SER A 274 18.68 16.55 8.95
C SER A 274 17.84 17.66 8.31
N ALA A 275 18.42 18.41 7.36
CA ALA A 275 17.73 19.47 6.65
C ALA A 275 16.60 18.93 5.74
N ILE A 276 16.79 17.75 5.17
CA ILE A 276 15.82 17.09 4.30
C ILE A 276 14.69 16.47 5.11
N ALA A 277 14.99 15.82 6.25
CA ALA A 277 13.96 15.36 7.18
C ALA A 277 13.06 16.52 7.63
N ALA A 278 13.66 17.65 8.04
CA ALA A 278 12.90 18.84 8.42
C ALA A 278 12.04 19.39 7.27
N ALA A 279 12.58 19.44 6.05
CA ALA A 279 11.86 19.87 4.87
C ALA A 279 10.68 18.95 4.53
N PHE A 280 10.84 17.62 4.64
CA PHE A 280 9.75 16.66 4.44
C PHE A 280 8.61 16.89 5.42
N TYR A 281 8.88 17.02 6.73
CA TYR A 281 7.82 17.28 7.71
C TYR A 281 7.11 18.63 7.47
N GLN A 282 7.86 19.68 7.08
CA GLN A 282 7.26 20.97 6.71
C GLN A 282 6.47 20.92 5.40
N ALA A 283 6.89 20.07 4.45
CA ALA A 283 6.18 19.82 3.21
C ALA A 283 4.87 19.06 3.48
N THR A 284 4.90 18.03 4.33
CA THR A 284 3.72 17.28 4.76
C THR A 284 2.66 18.20 5.39
N ALA A 285 3.08 19.20 6.18
CA ALA A 285 2.14 20.14 6.80
C ALA A 285 1.35 21.00 5.79
N ARG A 286 1.76 21.01 4.52
CA ARG A 286 1.10 21.74 3.42
C ARG A 286 0.23 20.84 2.55
N ILE A 287 0.27 19.52 2.75
CA ILE A 287 -0.61 18.57 2.06
C ILE A 287 -2.03 18.77 2.62
N PRO A 288 -3.03 19.04 1.76
CA PRO A 288 -4.43 19.09 2.19
C PRO A 288 -4.85 17.80 2.90
N GLY A 289 -5.76 17.87 3.87
CA GLY A 289 -6.30 16.66 4.52
C GLY A 289 -5.42 16.04 5.63
N VAL A 290 -4.19 16.53 5.84
CA VAL A 290 -3.35 16.05 6.95
C VAL A 290 -3.95 16.44 8.31
N THR A 291 -4.06 15.46 9.20
CA THR A 291 -4.66 15.58 10.54
C THR A 291 -3.77 14.99 11.63
N GLU A 292 -4.01 15.37 12.88
CA GLU A 292 -3.33 14.80 14.03
C GLU A 292 -4.24 13.78 14.71
N VAL A 293 -3.70 12.62 15.05
CA VAL A 293 -4.33 11.60 15.87
C VAL A 293 -3.65 11.65 17.25
N PRO A 294 -4.34 12.06 18.32
CA PRO A 294 -3.70 12.29 19.61
C PRO A 294 -3.05 11.07 20.25
N ASP A 295 -3.50 9.87 19.89
CA ASP A 295 -2.96 8.59 20.37
C ASP A 295 -3.00 7.52 19.28
N ALA A 296 -1.81 7.13 18.81
CA ALA A 296 -1.62 6.02 17.88
C ALA A 296 -0.63 5.01 18.47
N VAL A 297 -0.81 3.74 18.15
CA VAL A 297 -0.01 2.64 18.71
C VAL A 297 0.70 1.93 17.57
N ASP A 298 2.03 1.79 17.67
CA ASP A 298 2.86 1.09 16.68
C ASP A 298 2.86 -0.43 16.89
N ALA A 299 3.52 -1.17 16.00
CA ALA A 299 3.61 -2.64 16.07
C ALA A 299 4.34 -3.18 17.32
N ALA A 300 5.09 -2.32 18.03
CA ALA A 300 5.77 -2.65 19.28
C ALA A 300 4.91 -2.33 20.52
N GLY A 301 3.72 -1.74 20.34
CA GLY A 301 2.84 -1.33 21.44
C GLY A 301 3.18 0.03 22.04
N ARG A 302 4.04 0.82 21.39
CA ARG A 302 4.42 2.17 21.85
C ARG A 302 3.35 3.16 21.44
N HIS A 303 2.89 3.97 22.40
CA HIS A 303 1.93 5.04 22.17
C HIS A 303 2.63 6.32 21.72
N GLY A 304 2.11 6.95 20.67
CA GLY A 304 2.65 8.16 20.07
C GLY A 304 1.58 9.13 19.58
N ILE A 305 2.05 10.27 19.06
CA ILE A 305 1.21 11.21 18.31
C ILE A 305 1.19 10.74 16.86
N GLY A 306 -0.01 10.57 16.30
CA GLY A 306 -0.21 10.24 14.90
C GLY A 306 -0.28 11.48 14.03
N ILE A 307 0.40 11.48 12.88
CA ILE A 307 0.10 12.37 11.75
C ILE A 307 -0.54 11.51 10.67
N ALA A 308 -1.73 11.89 10.21
CA ALA A 308 -2.56 11.03 9.40
C ALA A 308 -3.06 11.69 8.12
N HIS A 309 -3.25 10.88 7.10
CA HIS A 309 -4.00 11.22 5.90
C HIS A 309 -5.02 10.12 5.60
N GLU A 310 -6.20 10.55 5.16
CA GLU A 310 -7.36 9.71 4.91
C GLU A 310 -7.37 9.26 3.45
N ASP A 311 -7.54 7.97 3.22
CA ASP A 311 -7.89 7.42 1.92
C ASP A 311 -9.41 7.19 1.89
N THR A 312 -10.13 8.17 1.38
CA THR A 312 -11.61 8.11 1.37
C THR A 312 -12.16 7.03 0.46
N ALA A 313 -11.43 6.67 -0.61
CA ALA A 313 -11.82 5.64 -1.56
C ALA A 313 -11.80 4.27 -0.87
N GLU A 314 -10.68 3.94 -0.23
CA GLU A 314 -10.52 2.67 0.50
C GLU A 314 -11.21 2.67 1.87
N GLY A 315 -11.57 3.84 2.41
CA GLY A 315 -12.10 3.96 3.76
C GLY A 315 -11.06 3.58 4.81
N THR A 316 -9.82 3.95 4.54
CA THR A 316 -8.69 3.72 5.45
C THR A 316 -7.98 5.03 5.76
N ARG A 317 -7.18 5.01 6.82
CA ARG A 317 -6.36 6.12 7.26
C ARG A 317 -4.97 5.61 7.52
N ARG A 318 -3.98 6.24 6.89
CA ARG A 318 -2.56 5.99 7.17
C ARG A 318 -2.10 6.96 8.24
N GLU A 319 -1.40 6.45 9.24
CA GLU A 319 -0.95 7.20 10.41
C GLU A 319 0.55 6.96 10.64
N TRP A 320 1.34 8.03 10.59
CA TRP A 320 2.73 8.03 11.05
C TRP A 320 2.78 8.31 12.53
N ILE A 321 3.52 7.51 13.27
CA ILE A 321 3.50 7.52 14.73
C ILE A 321 4.83 8.10 15.21
N PHE A 322 4.75 9.15 16.03
CA PHE A 322 5.91 9.82 16.63
C PHE A 322 5.89 9.70 18.15
N ASP A 323 7.06 9.54 18.75
CA ASP A 323 7.19 9.55 20.20
C ASP A 323 6.75 10.90 20.77
N ARG A 324 5.95 10.87 21.84
CA ARG A 324 5.34 12.09 22.42
C ARG A 324 6.37 13.07 22.98
N THR A 325 7.55 12.58 23.37
CA THR A 325 8.55 13.36 24.10
C THR A 325 9.68 13.79 23.17
N THR A 326 10.24 12.83 22.45
CA THR A 326 11.40 13.02 21.58
C THR A 326 11.01 13.44 20.17
N LEU A 327 9.75 13.23 19.77
CA LEU A 327 9.26 13.44 18.40
C LEU A 327 9.99 12.58 17.35
N GLU A 328 10.64 11.50 17.79
CA GLU A 328 11.24 10.51 16.91
C GLU A 328 10.15 9.70 16.20
N TYR A 329 10.36 9.40 14.92
CA TYR A 329 9.47 8.51 14.16
C TYR A 329 9.58 7.08 14.70
N LEU A 330 8.46 6.55 15.19
CA LEU A 330 8.36 5.21 15.77
C LEU A 330 7.93 4.16 14.76
N GLY A 331 7.15 4.52 13.74
CA GLY A 331 6.57 3.59 12.79
C GLY A 331 5.31 4.16 12.15
N GLU A 332 4.53 3.31 11.51
CA GLU A 332 3.25 3.69 10.94
C GLU A 332 2.19 2.59 11.09
N ARG A 333 0.95 2.95 10.81
CA ARG A 333 -0.13 1.97 10.61
C ARG A 333 -1.13 2.45 9.58
N VAL A 334 -1.85 1.50 9.02
CA VAL A 334 -3.04 1.72 8.20
C VAL A 334 -4.22 1.13 8.95
N VAL A 335 -5.25 1.94 9.19
CA VAL A 335 -6.46 1.55 9.92
C VAL A 335 -7.70 1.85 9.10
N PHE A 336 -8.75 1.05 9.25
CA PHE A 336 -10.05 1.39 8.66
C PHE A 336 -10.63 2.58 9.40
N SER A 337 -11.02 3.62 8.67
CA SER A 337 -11.61 4.84 9.22
C SER A 337 -13.13 4.76 9.33
N ARG A 338 -13.74 3.85 8.55
CA ARG A 338 -15.17 3.57 8.52
C ARG A 338 -15.43 2.07 8.38
N ASP A 339 -16.66 1.66 8.64
CA ASP A 339 -17.11 0.31 8.34
C ASP A 339 -17.08 0.06 6.83
N THR A 340 -16.54 -1.08 6.44
CA THR A 340 -16.53 -1.61 5.07
C THR A 340 -16.96 -3.08 5.08
N GLU A 341 -17.06 -3.69 3.91
CA GLU A 341 -17.27 -5.15 3.80
C GLU A 341 -16.04 -5.94 4.30
N ARG A 342 -14.85 -5.34 4.22
CA ARG A 342 -13.57 -5.96 4.59
C ARG A 342 -13.29 -5.90 6.09
N ALA A 343 -13.68 -4.81 6.76
CA ALA A 343 -13.41 -4.62 8.18
C ALA A 343 -14.28 -3.53 8.83
N LYS A 344 -14.32 -3.53 10.17
CA LYS A 344 -14.92 -2.46 10.98
C LYS A 344 -13.98 -1.28 11.14
N ALA A 345 -14.55 -0.10 11.38
CA ALA A 345 -13.77 1.07 11.75
C ALA A 345 -12.86 0.76 12.96
N GLY A 346 -11.61 1.20 12.90
CA GLY A 346 -10.58 0.95 13.90
C GLY A 346 -9.79 -0.35 13.71
N THR A 347 -10.19 -1.24 12.79
CA THR A 347 -9.39 -2.43 12.46
C THR A 347 -8.07 -2.02 11.80
N VAL A 348 -6.96 -2.61 12.24
CA VAL A 348 -5.63 -2.41 11.65
C VAL A 348 -5.45 -3.31 10.44
N TYR A 349 -5.05 -2.72 9.31
CA TYR A 349 -4.69 -3.41 8.07
C TYR A 349 -3.18 -3.73 8.00
N HIS A 350 -2.36 -2.77 8.40
CA HIS A 350 -0.91 -2.86 8.38
C HIS A 350 -0.34 -2.05 9.54
N THR A 351 0.76 -2.49 10.14
CA THR A 351 1.47 -1.72 11.16
C THR A 351 2.96 -2.06 11.20
N THR A 352 3.77 -1.05 11.44
CA THR A 352 5.22 -1.15 11.62
C THR A 352 5.64 -0.47 12.92
N ALA A 353 6.79 -0.88 13.43
CA ALA A 353 7.54 -0.18 14.46
C ALA A 353 9.03 -0.26 14.11
N VAL A 354 9.68 0.89 13.93
CA VAL A 354 11.13 0.98 13.76
C VAL A 354 11.77 0.69 15.11
N LEU A 355 12.59 -0.36 15.12
CA LEU A 355 13.34 -0.82 16.29
C LEU A 355 14.76 -0.28 16.26
N GLU A 356 15.35 -0.19 15.06
CA GLU A 356 16.74 0.24 14.89
C GLU A 356 17.00 0.75 13.47
N ARG A 357 17.85 1.77 13.37
CA ARG A 357 18.45 2.24 12.11
C ARG A 357 19.96 2.36 12.32
N ALA A 358 20.73 1.93 11.34
CA ALA A 358 22.18 2.00 11.41
C ALA A 358 22.82 2.09 10.03
N VAL A 359 24.11 2.43 10.03
CA VAL A 359 24.98 2.33 8.86
C VAL A 359 25.90 1.13 9.06
N VAL A 360 25.98 0.26 8.07
CA VAL A 360 26.86 -0.92 8.08
C VAL A 360 27.69 -1.02 6.80
N ASP A 361 28.82 -1.70 6.88
CA ASP A 361 29.78 -1.77 5.77
C ASP A 361 29.48 -2.90 4.78
N LYS A 362 28.57 -3.82 5.12
CA LYS A 362 28.25 -4.99 4.30
C LYS A 362 26.75 -5.30 4.30
N ARG A 363 26.26 -5.76 3.16
CA ARG A 363 24.93 -6.36 3.00
C ARG A 363 24.77 -7.54 3.97
N GLY A 364 23.65 -7.58 4.70
CA GLY A 364 23.33 -8.66 5.64
C GLY A 364 24.07 -8.62 6.99
N GLN A 365 24.90 -7.61 7.23
CA GLN A 365 25.60 -7.40 8.49
C GLN A 365 24.69 -6.70 9.50
N GLU A 366 24.54 -7.23 10.70
CA GLU A 366 23.83 -6.54 11.78
C GLU A 366 24.72 -5.49 12.48
N PRO A 367 24.14 -4.40 13.00
CA PRO A 367 24.89 -3.41 13.77
C PRO A 367 25.59 -4.04 14.97
N GLY A 368 26.84 -3.65 15.22
CA GLY A 368 27.61 -4.16 16.36
C GLY A 368 28.33 -5.50 16.11
N GLU A 369 28.08 -6.21 15.00
CA GLU A 369 28.93 -7.30 14.55
C GLU A 369 30.30 -6.73 14.12
N ARG A 370 31.25 -6.62 15.06
CA ARG A 370 32.64 -6.28 14.71
C ARG A 370 33.21 -7.39 13.84
N ARG A 371 33.98 -7.01 12.80
CA ARG A 371 34.87 -7.90 12.03
C ARG A 371 35.40 -9.03 12.92
N ARG A 372 34.89 -10.25 12.76
CA ARG A 372 35.74 -11.43 12.93
C ARG A 372 36.73 -11.38 11.76
N ALA A 373 37.76 -10.56 11.91
CA ALA A 373 38.95 -10.68 11.09
C ALA A 373 39.45 -12.11 11.32
N GLY A 374 39.31 -12.95 10.30
CA GLY A 374 39.78 -14.32 10.32
C GLY A 374 41.23 -14.34 10.77
N ARG A 375 41.50 -15.07 11.86
CA ARG A 375 42.79 -15.71 12.02
C ARG A 375 42.80 -16.91 11.08
N SER A 376 43.62 -16.83 10.04
CA SER A 376 44.42 -17.94 9.51
C SER A 376 45.32 -17.40 8.43
#